data_AF-A0A378INY9-F1
#
_entry.id   AF-A0A378INY9-F1
#
_cell.length_a   1.000
_cell.length_b   1.000
_cell.length_c   1.000
_cell.angle_alpha   90.00
_cell.angle_beta   90.00
_cell.angle_gamma   90.00
#
_symmetry.space_group_name_H-M   'P 1'
#
loop_
_entity.id
_entity.type
_entity.pdbx_description
1 polymer ?
#
loop_
_entity_poly.entity_id
_entity_poly.type
_entity_poly.pdbx_seq_one_letter_code
_entity_poly.pdbx_strand_id
1 'polypeptide(L)'
;MKRKVWFDVFYSVRHIIAFLCAILSFFIIKQVAVLLYVKPYQPLGTFTFYKMLWNSNSLFFHIILIFNIFIKPLFIYFMILFLFFYFKIKNTK
;
A
#
# COMPACT_ATOMS: atom_id res chain seq x y z
N MET A 1 33.14 -6.50 -2.47
CA MET A 1 33.09 -5.06 -2.11
C MET A 1 31.94 -4.31 -2.79
N LYS A 2 31.85 -4.28 -4.14
CA LYS A 2 30.76 -3.58 -4.88
C LYS A 2 29.34 -3.92 -4.40
N ARG A 3 29.02 -5.20 -4.19
CA ARG A 3 27.66 -5.64 -3.77
C ARG A 3 27.21 -5.08 -2.40
N LYS A 4 28.14 -4.86 -1.46
CA LYS A 4 27.83 -4.25 -0.15
C LYS A 4 27.49 -2.76 -0.31
N VAL A 5 28.29 -2.03 -1.11
CA VAL A 5 28.07 -0.60 -1.40
C VAL A 5 26.69 -0.36 -2.03
N TRP A 6 26.30 -1.19 -3.02
CA TRP A 6 24.99 -1.07 -3.65
C TRP A 6 23.84 -1.32 -2.65
N PHE A 7 23.97 -2.33 -1.79
CA PHE A 7 22.97 -2.60 -0.76
C PHE A 7 22.84 -1.45 0.25
N ASP A 8 23.95 -0.85 0.67
CA ASP A 8 23.96 0.28 1.61
C ASP A 8 23.29 1.53 1.03
N VAL A 9 23.51 1.81 -0.27
CA VAL A 9 22.78 2.87 -1.00
C VAL A 9 21.29 2.57 -1.03
N PHE A 10 20.89 1.36 -1.42
CA PHE A 10 19.47 0.95 -1.45
C PHE A 10 18.82 1.00 -0.06
N TYR A 11 19.53 0.59 0.98
CA TYR A 11 19.07 0.65 2.36
C TYR A 11 18.89 2.09 2.86
N SER A 12 19.70 3.03 2.36
CA SER A 12 19.58 4.45 2.69
C SER A 12 18.31 5.08 2.12
N VAL A 13 17.90 4.65 0.91
CA VAL A 13 16.65 5.11 0.27
C VAL A 13 15.43 4.22 0.56
N ARG A 14 15.52 3.30 1.52
CA ARG A 14 14.45 2.32 1.84
C ARG A 14 13.09 2.96 2.12
N HIS A 15 13.06 4.13 2.74
CA HIS A 15 11.82 4.83 3.06
C HIS A 15 11.14 5.38 1.81
N ILE A 16 11.91 5.85 0.83
CA ILE A 16 11.41 6.28 -0.48
C ILE A 16 10.80 5.08 -1.21
N ILE A 17 11.49 3.94 -1.21
CA ILE A 17 11.00 2.71 -1.83
C ILE A 17 9.71 2.23 -1.14
N ALA A 18 9.69 2.17 0.19
CA ALA A 18 8.52 1.78 0.96
C ALA A 18 7.33 2.70 0.69
N PHE A 19 7.57 4.02 0.59
CA PHE A 19 6.55 5.01 0.29
C PHE A 19 5.98 4.83 -1.13
N LEU A 20 6.84 4.65 -2.14
CA LEU A 20 6.40 4.37 -3.51
C LEU A 20 5.60 3.07 -3.61
N CYS A 21 6.02 2.01 -2.90
CA CYS A 21 5.27 0.76 -2.80
C CYS A 21 3.90 0.96 -2.13
N ALA A 22 3.83 1.77 -1.06
CA ALA A 22 2.57 2.08 -0.39
C ALA A 22 1.61 2.84 -1.33
N ILE A 23 2.10 3.84 -2.06
CA ILE A 23 1.30 4.57 -3.07
C ILE A 23 0.81 3.62 -4.16
N LEU A 24 1.70 2.79 -4.74
CA LEU A 24 1.32 1.83 -5.77
C LEU A 24 0.25 0.87 -5.25
N SER A 25 0.43 0.38 -4.02
CA SER A 25 -0.53 -0.52 -3.41
C SER A 25 -1.91 0.11 -3.22
N PHE A 26 -1.97 1.40 -2.85
CA PHE A 26 -3.22 2.12 -2.71
C PHE A 26 -4.03 2.11 -4.01
N PHE A 27 -3.39 2.32 -5.16
CA PHE A 27 -4.06 2.24 -6.46
C PHE A 27 -4.56 0.83 -6.78
N ILE A 28 -3.74 -0.20 -6.53
CA ILE A 28 -4.10 -1.60 -6.77
C ILE A 28 -5.28 -2.01 -5.87
N ILE A 29 -5.21 -1.68 -4.58
CA ILE A 29 -6.26 -1.96 -3.60
C ILE A 29 -7.57 -1.30 -4.01
N LYS A 30 -7.53 -0.06 -4.49
CA LYS A 30 -8.72 0.62 -5.03
C LYS A 30 -9.31 -0.14 -6.21
N GLN A 31 -8.50 -0.60 -7.16
CA GLN A 31 -9.02 -1.33 -8.32
C GLN A 31 -9.70 -2.63 -7.88
N VAL A 32 -9.07 -3.38 -6.99
CA VAL A 32 -9.66 -4.60 -6.41
C VAL A 32 -10.95 -4.28 -5.64
N ALA A 33 -10.98 -3.20 -4.88
CA ALA A 33 -12.17 -2.80 -4.13
C ALA A 33 -13.35 -2.42 -5.04
N VAL A 34 -13.10 -1.72 -6.16
CA VAL A 34 -14.13 -1.46 -7.18
C VAL A 34 -14.67 -2.76 -7.76
N LEU A 35 -13.79 -3.72 -8.09
CA LEU A 35 -14.18 -5.03 -8.63
C LEU A 35 -14.97 -5.91 -7.64
N LEU A 36 -14.81 -5.69 -6.34
CA LEU A 36 -15.52 -6.45 -5.31
C LEU A 36 -16.86 -5.82 -4.93
N TYR A 37 -16.91 -4.49 -4.81
CA TYR A 37 -18.03 -3.81 -4.15
C TYR A 37 -18.94 -3.01 -5.07
N VAL A 38 -18.54 -2.72 -6.31
CA VAL A 38 -19.34 -1.92 -7.24
C VAL A 38 -19.83 -2.79 -8.38
N LYS A 39 -21.17 -2.97 -8.44
CA LYS A 39 -21.87 -3.62 -9.56
C LYS A 39 -23.00 -2.70 -10.04
N PRO A 40 -23.18 -2.49 -11.36
CA PRO A 40 -22.34 -2.99 -12.46
C PRO A 40 -20.95 -2.35 -12.46
N TYR A 41 -19.97 -3.04 -13.06
CA TYR A 41 -18.58 -2.56 -13.09
C TYR A 41 -18.46 -1.26 -13.86
N GLN A 42 -18.10 -0.19 -13.15
CA GLN A 42 -17.87 1.13 -13.73
C GLN A 42 -16.51 1.67 -13.28
N PRO A 43 -15.75 2.29 -14.21
CA PRO A 43 -14.48 2.94 -13.87
C PRO A 43 -14.77 4.19 -13.04
N LEU A 44 -14.83 4.04 -11.71
CA LEU A 44 -14.99 5.16 -10.79
C LEU A 44 -13.63 5.81 -10.53
N GLY A 45 -13.59 7.15 -10.58
CA GLY A 45 -12.46 7.91 -10.06
C GLY A 45 -12.27 7.68 -8.56
N THR A 46 -11.04 7.84 -8.05
CA THR A 46 -10.69 7.56 -6.65
C THR A 46 -11.56 8.35 -5.67
N PHE A 47 -11.73 9.66 -5.91
CA PHE A 47 -12.57 10.51 -5.08
C PHE A 47 -14.04 10.08 -5.11
N THR A 48 -14.57 9.79 -6.31
CA THR A 48 -15.97 9.37 -6.49
C THR A 48 -16.24 8.04 -5.81
N PHE A 49 -15.32 7.07 -5.92
CA PHE A 49 -15.43 5.77 -5.25
C PHE A 49 -15.48 5.91 -3.72
N TYR A 50 -14.59 6.72 -3.14
CA TYR A 50 -14.60 6.94 -1.69
C TYR A 50 -15.81 7.74 -1.23
N LYS A 51 -16.24 8.74 -1.98
CA LYS A 51 -17.49 9.47 -1.69
C LYS A 51 -18.70 8.54 -1.72
N MET A 52 -18.76 7.62 -2.69
CA MET A 52 -19.83 6.63 -2.79
C MET A 52 -19.85 5.68 -1.59
N LEU A 53 -18.69 5.14 -1.20
CA LEU A 53 -18.58 4.27 -0.02
C LEU A 53 -18.93 5.02 1.29
N TRP A 54 -18.47 6.27 1.43
CA TRP A 54 -18.74 7.09 2.60
C TRP A 54 -20.22 7.49 2.73
N ASN A 55 -20.87 7.78 1.60
CA ASN A 55 -22.29 8.13 1.58
C ASN A 55 -23.21 6.91 1.67
N SER A 56 -22.67 5.69 1.69
CA SER A 56 -23.47 4.51 1.94
C SER A 56 -23.90 4.47 3.41
N ASN A 57 -25.14 4.03 3.67
CA ASN A 57 -25.66 3.85 5.04
C ASN A 57 -25.08 2.63 5.76
N SER A 58 -24.09 1.94 5.17
CA SER A 58 -23.54 0.71 5.71
C SER A 58 -22.21 0.95 6.39
N LEU A 59 -22.18 0.72 7.71
CA LEU A 59 -20.94 0.75 8.50
C LEU A 59 -19.86 -0.19 7.94
N PHE A 60 -20.27 -1.29 7.31
CA PHE A 60 -19.35 -2.21 6.64
C PHE A 60 -18.52 -1.52 5.55
N PHE A 61 -19.14 -0.67 4.73
CA PHE A 61 -18.45 0.06 3.67
C PHE A 61 -17.55 1.17 4.22
N HIS A 62 -17.92 1.80 5.32
CA HIS A 62 -17.05 2.76 6.03
C HIS A 62 -15.79 2.09 6.58
N ILE A 63 -15.94 0.93 7.21
CA ILE A 63 -14.80 0.14 7.71
C ILE A 63 -13.89 -0.26 6.54
N ILE A 64 -14.46 -0.78 5.44
CA ILE A 64 -13.69 -1.14 4.23
C ILE A 64 -12.90 0.07 3.71
N LEU A 65 -13.52 1.25 3.68
CA LEU A 65 -12.87 2.48 3.23
C LEU A 65 -11.65 2.80 4.10
N ILE A 66 -11.79 2.79 5.43
CA ILE A 66 -10.68 3.05 6.35
C ILE A 66 -9.56 2.02 6.18
N PHE A 67 -9.91 0.73 6.10
CA PHE A 67 -8.93 -0.33 5.92
C PHE A 67 -8.19 -0.25 4.59
N ASN A 68 -8.88 0.10 3.51
CA ASN A 68 -8.28 0.19 2.18
C ASN A 68 -7.40 1.44 2.00
N ILE A 69 -7.77 2.57 2.61
CA ILE A 69 -7.01 3.83 2.49
C ILE A 69 -5.81 3.87 3.43
N PHE A 70 -5.98 3.43 4.68
CA PHE A 70 -4.95 3.61 5.71
C PHE A 70 -4.25 2.30 6.05
N ILE A 71 -5.00 1.30 6.52
CA ILE A 71 -4.41 0.10 7.11
C ILE A 71 -3.59 -0.69 6.09
N LYS A 72 -4.13 -0.94 4.89
CA LYS A 72 -3.44 -1.75 3.89
C LYS A 72 -2.18 -1.07 3.31
N PRO A 73 -2.20 0.22 2.91
CA PRO A 73 -0.98 0.89 2.45
C PRO A 73 0.08 1.03 3.55
N LEU A 74 -0.34 1.32 4.79
CA LEU A 74 0.58 1.35 5.93
C LEU A 74 1.20 -0.02 6.20
N PHE A 75 0.40 -1.08 6.13
CA PHE A 75 0.91 -2.46 6.28
C PHE A 75 2.00 -2.75 5.25
N ILE A 76 1.79 -2.37 3.99
CA ILE A 76 2.76 -2.56 2.91
C ILE A 76 4.03 -1.72 3.15
N TYR A 77 3.89 -0.47 3.57
CA TYR A 77 5.03 0.37 3.96
C TYR A 77 5.91 -0.31 5.02
N PHE A 78 5.31 -0.75 6.13
CA PHE A 78 6.04 -1.41 7.22
C PHE A 78 6.62 -2.76 6.79
N MET A 79 5.91 -3.53 5.96
CA MET A 79 6.39 -4.81 5.43
C MET A 79 7.68 -4.61 4.60
N ILE A 80 7.73 -3.59 3.74
CA ILE A 80 8.93 -3.28 2.96
C ILE A 80 10.08 -2.86 3.88
N LEU A 81 9.83 -2.01 4.88
CA LEU A 81 10.88 -1.64 5.84
C LEU A 81 11.41 -2.84 6.62
N PHE A 82 10.52 -3.72 7.08
CA PHE A 82 10.89 -4.94 7.77
C PHE A 82 11.75 -5.85 6.88
N LEU A 83 11.41 -5.96 5.60
CA LEU A 83 12.18 -6.73 4.63
C LEU A 83 13.60 -6.17 4.45
N PHE A 84 13.74 -4.84 4.31
CA PHE A 84 15.06 -4.19 4.25
C PHE A 84 15.87 -4.41 5.52
N PHE A 85 15.24 -4.32 6.69
CA PHE A 85 15.88 -4.58 7.97
C PHE A 85 16.36 -6.03 8.09
N TYR A 86 15.50 -6.99 7.72
CA TYR A 86 15.84 -8.41 7.70
C TYR A 86 17.04 -8.71 6.78
N PHE A 87 17.04 -8.17 5.57
CA PHE A 87 18.17 -8.33 4.65
C PHE A 87 19.45 -7.68 5.16
N LYS A 88 19.36 -6.55 5.88
CA LYS A 88 20.54 -5.92 6.48
C LYS A 88 21.18 -6.81 7.55
N ILE A 89 20.36 -7.40 8.44
CA ILE A 89 20.85 -8.34 9.45
C ILE A 89 21.51 -9.54 8.78
N LYS A 90 20.87 -10.13 7.77
CA LYS A 90 21.39 -11.30 7.07
C LYS A 90 22.71 -11.03 6.33
N ASN A 91 22.92 -9.82 5.80
CA ASN A 91 24.14 -9.45 5.09
C ASN A 91 25.30 -8.99 6.01
N THR A 92 25.00 -8.72 7.29
CA THR A 92 25.98 -8.29 8.30
C THR A 92 26.56 -9.47 9.09
N LYS A 93 25.79 -10.56 9.22
CA LYS A 93 26.31 -11.88 9.63
C LYS A 93 27.09 -12.53 8.50
#